data_AF-A0A967I3I9-F1
#
_entry.id   AF-A0A967I3I9-F1
#
_cell.length_a   1.000
_cell.length_b   1.000
_cell.length_c   1.000
_cell.angle_alpha   90.00
_cell.angle_beta   90.00
_cell.angle_gamma   90.00
#
_symmetry.space_group_name_H-M   'P 1'
#
loop_
_entity.id
_entity.type
_entity.pdbx_description
1 polymer ?
#
loop_
_entity_poly.entity_id
_entity_poly.type
_entity_poly.pdbx_seq_one_letter_code
_entity_poly.pdbx_strand_id
1 'polypeptide(L)' 'LGGKKILLDPVLSDHAAPLSFLNRAFAGTNIYTAEDFPEIDYLLISHEHWDHLDYPTAEALKEKINRVVCPL' A
#
# COMPACT_ATOMS: atom_id res chain seq x y z
N LEU A 1 -15.96 -6.47 -2.32
CA LEU A 1 -17.11 -6.35 -3.26
C LEU A 1 -17.39 -7.71 -3.88
N GLY A 2 -18.59 -8.27 -3.80
CA GLY A 2 -18.88 -9.58 -4.40
C GLY A 2 -17.95 -10.71 -3.93
N GLY A 3 -17.55 -10.71 -2.64
CA GLY A 3 -16.59 -11.67 -2.08
C GLY A 3 -15.11 -11.38 -2.38
N LYS A 4 -14.79 -10.36 -3.18
CA LYS A 4 -13.42 -9.96 -3.51
C LYS A 4 -12.82 -8.99 -2.48
N LYS A 5 -11.56 -9.24 -2.14
CA LYS A 5 -10.70 -8.41 -1.28
C LYS A 5 -9.92 -7.44 -2.17
N ILE A 6 -10.19 -6.16 -1.99
CA ILE A 6 -9.65 -5.08 -2.81
C ILE A 6 -8.88 -4.16 -1.88
N LEU A 7 -7.60 -3.93 -2.20
CA LEU A 7 -6.73 -2.99 -1.48
C LEU A 7 -6.45 -1.80 -2.39
N LEU A 8 -6.61 -0.59 -1.86
CA LEU A 8 -6.45 0.66 -2.60
C LEU A 8 -5.35 1.48 -1.95
N ASP A 9 -4.38 1.95 -2.74
CA ASP A 9 -3.32 2.88 -2.36
C ASP A 9 -2.69 2.60 -0.98
N PRO A 10 -2.19 1.37 -0.71
CA PRO A 10 -1.70 1.03 0.62
C PRO A 10 -0.38 1.74 0.91
N VAL A 11 -0.35 2.45 2.04
CA VAL A 11 0.85 3.06 2.62
C VAL A 11 0.99 2.58 4.06
N LEU A 12 1.98 1.73 4.31
CA LEU A 12 2.30 1.21 5.64
C LEU A 12 3.61 1.78 6.20
N SER A 13 4.41 2.46 5.36
CA SER A 13 5.57 3.23 5.78
C SER A 13 5.20 4.40 6.70
N ASP A 14 6.15 4.84 7.53
CA ASP A 14 6.00 5.97 8.44
C ASP A 14 6.22 7.34 7.78
N HIS A 15 6.36 7.39 6.45
CA HIS A 15 6.60 8.58 5.66
C HIS A 15 6.14 8.40 4.21
N ALA A 16 5.79 9.51 3.56
CA ALA A 16 5.42 9.56 2.14
C ALA A 16 6.41 10.45 1.37
N ALA A 17 7.66 10.01 1.28
CA ALA A 17 8.76 10.72 0.64
C ALA A 17 9.93 9.76 0.32
N PRO A 18 10.90 10.16 -0.52
CA PRO A 18 12.10 9.36 -0.75
C PRO A 18 13.07 9.35 0.44
N LEU A 19 12.90 10.27 1.40
CA LEU A 19 13.72 10.36 2.61
C LEU A 19 12.85 10.21 3.85
N SER A 20 13.24 9.31 4.76
CA SER A 20 12.45 8.89 5.93
C SER A 20 12.14 9.97 6.97
N PHE A 21 12.72 11.16 6.84
CA PHE A 21 12.45 12.29 7.72
C PHE A 21 11.53 13.35 7.11
N LEU A 22 11.19 13.23 5.82
CA LEU A 22 10.27 14.14 5.13
C LEU A 22 8.87 13.53 5.11
N ASN A 23 7.83 14.37 5.14
CA ASN A 23 6.41 13.95 5.06
C ASN A 23 6.08 12.75 5.97
N ARG A 24 6.45 12.85 7.25
CA ARG A 24 6.16 11.81 8.24
C ARG A 24 4.66 11.61 8.40
N ALA A 25 4.27 10.35 8.49
CA ALA A 25 2.90 9.97 8.75
C ALA A 25 2.47 10.41 10.16
N PHE A 26 1.16 10.60 10.34
CA PHE A 26 0.60 10.96 11.63
C PHE A 26 0.73 9.81 12.63
N ALA A 27 0.80 10.11 13.92
CA ALA A 27 0.88 9.07 14.94
C ALA A 27 -0.36 8.14 14.87
N GLY A 28 -0.11 6.82 14.84
CA GLY A 28 -1.16 5.80 14.82
C GLY A 28 -1.60 5.34 13.43
N THR A 29 -1.00 5.83 12.34
CA THR A 29 -1.34 5.37 10.97
C THR A 29 -0.64 4.06 10.57
N ASN A 30 0.38 3.63 11.31
CA ASN A 30 1.22 2.47 11.02
C ASN A 30 0.91 1.26 11.93
N ILE A 31 -0.35 1.13 12.36
CA ILE A 31 -0.79 0.04 13.25
C ILE A 31 -0.90 -1.32 12.55
N TYR A 32 -1.06 -1.32 11.22
CA TYR A 32 -1.14 -2.53 10.40
C TYR A 32 0.18 -2.74 9.66
N THR A 33 0.59 -3.99 9.53
CA THR A 33 1.75 -4.39 8.73
C THR A 33 1.31 -5.25 7.55
N ALA A 34 2.24 -5.53 6.62
CA ALA A 34 1.93 -6.35 5.46
C ALA A 34 1.46 -7.76 5.86
N GLU A 35 1.93 -8.28 7.00
CA GLU A 35 1.56 -9.58 7.56
C GLU A 35 0.07 -9.69 7.91
N ASP A 36 -0.55 -8.59 8.35
CA ASP A 36 -1.96 -8.56 8.76
C ASP A 36 -2.93 -8.78 7.60
N PHE A 37 -2.47 -8.58 6.36
CA PHE A 37 -3.32 -8.73 5.19
C PHE A 37 -3.46 -10.21 4.78
N PRO A 38 -4.69 -10.69 4.49
CA PRO A 38 -4.89 -11.96 3.79
C PRO A 38 -4.46 -11.85 2.32
N GLU A 39 -4.70 -12.88 1.50
CA GLU A 39 -4.58 -12.74 0.04
C GLU A 39 -5.42 -11.57 -0.49
N ILE A 40 -4.92 -10.86 -1.49
CA ILE A 40 -5.52 -9.68 -2.10
C ILE A 40 -5.87 -10.03 -3.54
N ASP A 41 -7.17 -9.97 -3.88
CA ASP A 41 -7.60 -10.24 -5.24
C ASP A 41 -7.16 -9.13 -6.20
N TYR A 42 -7.23 -7.87 -5.75
CA TYR A 42 -6.86 -6.71 -6.53
C TYR A 42 -6.16 -5.65 -5.67
N LEU A 43 -4.97 -5.25 -6.08
CA LEU A 43 -4.33 -4.00 -5.67
C LEU A 43 -4.69 -2.91 -6.70
N LEU A 44 -5.27 -1.82 -6.24
CA LEU A 44 -5.57 -0.64 -7.04
C LEU A 44 -4.60 0.47 -6.64
N ILE A 45 -3.92 1.05 -7.62
CA ILE A 45 -3.13 2.26 -7.46
C ILE A 45 -3.83 3.38 -8.23
N SER A 46 -4.09 4.51 -7.59
CA SER A 46 -4.78 5.64 -8.21
C SER A 46 -3.86 6.50 -9.07
N HIS A 47 -2.63 6.75 -8.61
CA HIS A 47 -1.58 7.52 -9.29
C HIS A 47 -0.21 7.30 -8.65
N GLU A 48 0.84 7.81 -9.28
CA GLU A 48 2.23 7.64 -8.87
C GLU A 48 2.73 8.79 -7.98
N HIS A 49 2.26 8.84 -6.73
CA HIS A 49 2.85 9.68 -5.67
C HIS A 49 3.20 8.84 -4.45
N TRP A 50 4.14 9.33 -3.63
CA TRP A 50 4.65 8.59 -2.46
C TRP A 50 3.60 8.25 -1.39
N ASP A 51 2.52 9.02 -1.32
CA ASP A 51 1.38 8.81 -0.42
C ASP A 51 0.30 7.87 -1.01
N HIS A 52 0.53 7.34 -2.21
CA HIS A 52 -0.37 6.38 -2.88
C HIS A 52 0.36 5.12 -3.40
N LEU A 53 1.66 5.25 -3.70
CA LEU A 53 2.55 4.17 -4.12
C LEU A 53 3.77 4.11 -3.20
N ASP A 54 3.62 3.37 -2.11
CA ASP A 54 4.67 3.10 -1.13
C ASP A 54 5.43 1.82 -1.52
N TYR A 55 6.65 2.00 -2.04
CA TYR A 55 7.46 0.89 -2.58
C TYR A 55 7.74 -0.22 -1.55
N PRO A 56 8.21 0.06 -0.31
CA PRO A 56 8.30 -0.93 0.76
C PRO A 56 7.02 -1.75 0.98
N THR A 57 5.86 -1.08 1.00
CA THR A 57 4.55 -1.74 1.16
C THR A 57 4.23 -2.65 -0.03
N ALA A 58 4.46 -2.18 -1.25
CA ALA A 58 4.22 -2.98 -2.46
C ALA A 58 5.12 -4.22 -2.52
N GLU A 59 6.40 -4.10 -2.15
CA GLU A 59 7.35 -5.21 -2.09
C GLU A 59 6.92 -6.25 -1.03
N ALA A 60 6.54 -5.79 0.17
CA ALA A 60 6.12 -6.67 1.26
C ALA A 60 4.80 -7.41 0.99
N LEU A 61 3.88 -6.80 0.22
CA LEU A 61 2.60 -7.40 -0.17
C LEU A 61 2.67 -8.23 -1.45
N LYS A 62 3.79 -8.19 -2.19
CA LYS A 62 3.91 -8.75 -3.55
C LYS A 62 3.38 -10.18 -3.69
N GLU A 63 3.78 -11.07 -2.78
CA GLU A 63 3.38 -12.48 -2.80
C GLU A 63 1.92 -12.73 -2.40
N LYS A 64 1.23 -11.71 -1.87
CA LYS A 64 -0.19 -11.77 -1.49
C LYS A 64 -1.12 -11.21 -2.56
N ILE A 65 -0.59 -10.54 -3.60
CA ILE A 65 -1.38 -9.81 -4.59
C ILE A 65 -1.57 -10.66 -5.85
N ASN A 66 -2.83 -10.90 -6.23
CA ASN A 66 -3.16 -11.65 -7.43
C ASN A 66 -3.15 -10.80 -8.71
N ARG A 67 -3.66 -9.57 -8.64
CA ARG A 67 -3.68 -8.62 -9.77
C ARG A 67 -3.47 -7.19 -9.33
N VAL A 68 -2.77 -6.43 -10.15
CA VAL A 68 -2.57 -4.99 -9.99
C VAL A 68 -3.35 -4.25 -11.07
N VAL A 69 -4.02 -3.17 -10.70
CA VAL A 69 -4.69 -2.22 -11.60
C VAL A 69 -4.14 -0.84 -11.30
N CYS A 70 -3.52 -0.20 -12.29
CA CYS A 70 -2.92 1.12 -12.15
C CYS A 70 -3.19 1.97 -13.40
N PRO A 71 -2.94 3.30 -13.35
CA PRO A 71 -2.96 4.14 -14.54
C PRO A 71 -1.91 3.71 -15.56
N LEU A 72 -2.10 4.19 -16.79
CA LEU A 72 -1.16 4.05 -17.90
C LEU A 72 0.11 4.86 -17.68
#